data_AF-Q6WE78-F1
#
_entry.id   AF-Q6WE78-F1
#
_cell.length_a   1.000
_cell.length_b   1.000
_cell.length_c   1.000
_cell.angle_alpha   90.00
_cell.angle_beta   90.00
_cell.angle_gamma   90.00
#
_symmetry.space_group_name_H-M   'P 1'
#
loop_
_entity.id
_entity.type
_entity.pdbx_description
1 polymer ?
#
loop_
_entity_poly.entity_id
_entity_poly.type
_entity_poly.pdbx_seq_one_letter_code
_entity_poly.pdbx_strand_id
1 'polypeptide(L)'
;VILDDVDHQDQVYALLPVTDKGILTLPPSSLILITSRDTNVLTRSGVQEPSIYKLTGLSREHSRELFCSHAFCQPHPLSGFEHLVDQFLEACSGLPLSLKVFGALLCGKTNKSYWKEELKELRKTLHEDIQKSLQVSYDALRREEQQIFLDIACFFIGESRDTAIRVWDASGWNGSRVFQSLLSKCLVEMHIGGESPHYIYLIRMHDHLRDMGR
;
A
#
# COMPACT_ATOMS: atom_id res chain seq x y z
N VAL A 1 0.04 24.63 3.82
CA VAL A 1 -0.91 24.21 2.76
C VAL A 1 -0.84 22.70 2.65
N ILE A 2 -1.96 22.01 2.42
CA ILE A 2 -1.98 20.56 2.19
C ILE A 2 -2.62 20.33 0.82
N LEU A 3 -1.92 19.63 -0.06
CA LEU A 3 -2.42 19.14 -1.34
C LEU A 3 -2.65 17.63 -1.18
N ASP A 4 -3.91 17.23 -1.10
CA ASP A 4 -4.29 15.85 -0.81
C ASP A 4 -4.64 15.07 -2.09
N ASP A 5 -4.22 13.81 -2.16
CA ASP A 5 -4.45 12.85 -3.26
C ASP A 5 -4.08 13.39 -4.65
N VAL A 6 -2.89 13.98 -4.77
CA VAL A 6 -2.38 14.48 -6.05
C VAL A 6 -1.97 13.32 -6.95
N ASP A 7 -2.61 13.20 -8.11
CA ASP A 7 -2.37 12.15 -9.11
C ASP A 7 -1.76 12.68 -10.42
N HIS A 8 -1.65 14.01 -10.58
CA HIS A 8 -0.97 14.63 -11.72
C HIS A 8 -0.25 15.94 -11.33
N GLN A 9 0.92 16.18 -11.90
CA GLN A 9 1.74 17.38 -11.62
C GLN A 9 1.00 18.69 -11.92
N ASP A 10 0.07 18.67 -12.89
CA ASP A 10 -0.70 19.86 -13.28
C ASP A 10 -1.60 20.36 -12.15
N GLN A 11 -2.05 19.49 -11.25
CA GLN A 11 -2.79 19.91 -10.05
C GLN A 11 -1.90 20.75 -9.11
N VAL A 12 -0.62 20.40 -9.00
CA VAL A 12 0.36 21.17 -8.24
C VAL A 12 0.60 22.51 -8.92
N TYR A 13 0.78 22.52 -10.25
CA TYR A 13 1.04 23.73 -11.03
C TYR A 13 -0.15 24.71 -11.07
N ALA A 14 -1.37 24.19 -10.97
CA ALA A 14 -2.58 25.01 -10.89
C ALA A 14 -2.72 25.72 -9.54
N LEU A 15 -2.18 25.15 -8.46
CA LEU A 15 -2.37 25.63 -7.09
C LEU A 15 -1.14 26.34 -6.52
N LEU A 16 0.05 26.04 -7.06
CA LEU A 16 1.30 26.65 -6.67
C LEU A 16 1.90 27.39 -7.87
N PRO A 17 2.41 28.62 -7.66
CA PRO A 17 3.09 29.32 -8.74
C PRO A 17 4.35 28.52 -9.12
N VAL A 18 4.43 27.99 -10.33
CA VAL A 18 5.62 27.23 -10.82
C VAL A 18 6.28 28.00 -11.95
N THR A 19 7.62 28.08 -11.92
CA THR A 19 8.44 28.67 -13.00
C THR A 19 9.36 27.61 -13.60
N ASP A 20 10.05 27.95 -14.68
CA ASP A 20 11.04 27.12 -15.38
C ASP A 20 12.19 26.59 -14.46
N LYS A 21 12.30 27.10 -13.23
CA LYS A 21 13.27 26.69 -12.19
C LYS A 21 12.65 25.88 -11.04
N GLY A 22 11.38 25.50 -11.13
CA GLY A 22 10.62 24.80 -10.08
C GLY A 22 9.54 25.65 -9.43
N ILE A 23 8.96 25.14 -8.33
CA ILE A 23 7.95 25.85 -7.52
C ILE A 23 8.55 27.18 -7.06
N LEU A 24 7.89 28.30 -7.38
CA LEU A 24 8.31 29.63 -6.94
C LEU A 24 8.54 29.60 -5.44
N THR A 25 9.68 30.15 -5.03
CA THR A 25 10.15 30.21 -3.66
C THR A 25 9.06 30.85 -2.80
N LEU A 26 8.24 30.01 -2.15
CA LEU A 26 7.36 30.47 -1.10
C LEU A 26 8.22 31.14 -0.01
N PRO A 27 7.65 32.05 0.79
CA PRO A 27 8.36 32.60 1.94
C PRO A 27 9.04 31.47 2.74
N PRO A 28 10.29 31.63 3.23
CA PRO A 28 11.07 30.55 3.85
C PRO A 28 10.41 29.82 5.01
N SER A 29 9.36 30.39 5.60
CA SER A 29 8.53 29.82 6.66
C SER A 29 7.34 28.99 6.17
N SER A 30 7.17 28.81 4.86
CA SER A 30 6.02 28.13 4.29
C SER A 30 6.26 26.62 4.22
N LEU A 31 5.28 25.84 4.68
CA LEU A 31 5.25 24.39 4.57
C LEU A 31 4.10 23.95 3.66
N ILE A 32 4.44 23.19 2.61
CA ILE A 32 3.49 22.46 1.78
C ILE A 32 3.66 20.98 2.06
N LEU A 33 2.56 20.29 2.35
CA LEU A 33 2.51 18.84 2.38
C LEU A 33 1.73 18.38 1.17
N ILE A 34 2.30 17.43 0.42
CA ILE A 34 1.67 16.81 -0.75
C ILE A 34 1.54 15.33 -0.44
N THR A 35 0.33 14.79 -0.53
CA THR A 35 0.11 13.34 -0.48
C THR A 35 -0.13 12.84 -1.90
N SER A 36 0.47 11.70 -2.23
CA SER A 36 0.29 11.05 -3.51
C SER A 36 0.53 9.55 -3.37
N ARG A 37 -0.11 8.78 -4.24
CA ARG A 37 0.12 7.34 -4.40
C ARG A 37 1.21 7.05 -5.44
N ASP A 38 1.65 8.06 -6.21
CA ASP A 38 2.67 7.91 -7.25
C ASP A 38 3.87 8.84 -6.97
N THR A 39 5.02 8.24 -6.64
CA THR A 39 6.25 9.00 -6.38
C THR A 39 6.71 9.80 -7.60
N ASN A 40 6.37 9.37 -8.81
CA ASN A 40 6.71 10.11 -10.04
C ASN A 40 5.98 11.47 -10.10
N VAL A 41 4.76 11.57 -9.55
CA VAL A 41 4.03 12.83 -9.52
C VAL A 41 4.76 13.83 -8.64
N LEU A 42 5.28 13.39 -7.49
CA LEU A 42 6.05 14.23 -6.58
C LEU A 42 7.36 14.72 -7.21
N THR A 43 8.14 13.81 -7.80
CA THR A 43 9.44 14.15 -8.39
C THR A 43 9.30 15.08 -9.59
N ARG A 44 8.33 14.83 -10.48
CA ARG A 44 8.04 15.73 -11.61
C ARG A 44 7.48 17.09 -11.18
N SER A 45 6.81 17.14 -10.02
CA SER A 45 6.39 18.40 -9.41
C SER A 45 7.56 19.18 -8.77
N GLY A 46 8.79 18.66 -8.83
CA GLY A 46 9.99 19.30 -8.31
C GLY A 46 10.29 19.00 -6.83
N VAL A 47 9.54 18.08 -6.21
CA VAL A 47 9.83 17.62 -4.84
C VAL A 47 11.12 16.81 -4.87
N GLN A 48 12.08 17.20 -4.03
CA GLN A 48 13.37 16.53 -3.95
C GLN A 48 13.23 15.19 -3.22
N GLU A 49 13.94 14.16 -3.68
CA GLU A 49 13.92 12.80 -3.08
C GLU A 49 14.10 12.78 -1.55
N PRO A 50 15.02 13.56 -0.93
CA PRO A 50 15.17 13.58 0.53
C PRO A 50 13.95 14.10 1.29
N SER A 51 13.02 14.77 0.60
CA SER A 51 11.77 15.29 1.16
C SER A 51 10.58 14.35 0.95
N ILE A 52 10.76 13.24 0.21
CA ILE A 52 9.71 12.25 -0.04
C ILE A 52 9.72 11.23 1.10
N TYR A 53 8.62 11.16 1.84
CA TYR A 53 8.44 10.17 2.90
C TYR A 53 7.49 9.07 2.43
N LYS A 54 8.03 7.85 2.24
CA LYS A 54 7.20 6.67 1.94
C LYS A 54 6.49 6.22 3.22
N LEU A 55 5.16 6.31 3.23
CA LEU A 55 4.35 5.75 4.33
C LEU A 55 4.48 4.23 4.37
N THR A 56 4.68 3.70 5.58
CA THR A 56 4.70 2.26 5.86
C THR A 56 3.51 1.86 6.71
N GLY A 57 3.24 0.56 6.80
CA GLY A 57 2.24 0.02 7.73
C GLY A 57 2.55 0.38 9.18
N LEU A 58 1.52 0.35 10.03
CA LEU A 58 1.65 0.63 11.46
C LEU A 58 2.53 -0.41 12.14
N SER A 59 3.23 0.02 13.20
CA SER A 59 3.89 -0.90 14.12
C SER A 59 2.87 -1.85 14.75
N ARG A 60 3.31 -3.00 15.26
CA ARG A 60 2.40 -3.95 15.94
C ARG A 60 1.68 -3.29 17.13
N GLU A 61 2.37 -2.39 17.84
CA GLU A 61 1.82 -1.62 18.96
C GLU A 61 0.71 -0.68 18.51
N HIS A 62 0.98 0.24 17.57
CA HIS A 62 -0.05 1.15 17.05
C HIS A 62 -1.18 0.40 16.32
N SER A 63 -0.88 -0.74 15.71
CA SER A 63 -1.90 -1.60 15.09
C SER A 63 -2.85 -2.16 16.15
N ARG A 64 -2.29 -2.64 17.28
CA ARG A 64 -3.07 -3.13 18.43
C ARG A 64 -3.97 -2.04 18.99
N GLU A 65 -3.41 -0.85 19.24
CA GLU A 65 -4.16 0.30 19.76
C GLU A 65 -5.30 0.69 18.83
N LEU A 66 -5.02 0.84 17.53
CA LEU A 66 -6.02 1.21 16.56
C LEU A 66 -7.14 0.17 16.49
N PHE A 67 -6.80 -1.11 16.33
CA PHE A 67 -7.79 -2.18 16.25
C PHE A 67 -8.65 -2.26 17.52
N CYS A 68 -8.02 -2.21 18.70
CA CYS A 68 -8.73 -2.30 19.98
C CYS A 68 -9.61 -1.08 20.22
N SER A 69 -9.17 0.12 19.81
CA SER A 69 -9.99 1.33 19.93
C SER A 69 -11.29 1.21 19.14
N HIS A 70 -11.27 0.52 17.99
CA HIS A 70 -12.46 0.28 17.17
C HIS A 70 -13.28 -0.93 17.63
N ALA A 71 -12.66 -1.98 18.17
CA ALA A 71 -13.36 -3.21 18.61
C ALA A 71 -13.91 -3.14 20.05
N PHE A 72 -13.21 -2.42 20.93
CA PHE A 72 -13.47 -2.41 22.37
C PHE A 72 -13.65 -1.00 22.96
N CYS A 73 -13.52 0.06 22.15
CA CYS A 73 -13.52 1.45 22.61
C CYS A 73 -12.41 1.77 23.64
N GLN A 74 -11.31 1.00 23.62
CA GLN A 74 -10.15 1.19 24.50
C GLN A 74 -8.87 0.70 23.79
N PRO A 75 -7.67 1.16 24.15
CA PRO A 75 -6.43 0.84 23.42
C PRO A 75 -5.94 -0.61 23.57
N HIS A 76 -6.58 -1.42 24.42
CA HIS A 76 -6.13 -2.77 24.75
C HIS A 76 -7.26 -3.82 24.61
N PRO A 77 -6.92 -5.08 24.35
CA PRO A 77 -7.92 -6.16 24.30
C PRO A 77 -8.65 -6.33 25.63
N LEU A 78 -9.90 -6.80 25.57
CA LEU A 78 -10.58 -7.37 26.74
C LEU A 78 -9.91 -8.69 27.15
N SER A 79 -9.99 -9.02 28.44
CA SER A 79 -9.39 -10.24 28.97
C SER A 79 -9.87 -11.50 28.22
N GLY A 80 -8.93 -12.28 27.73
CA GLY A 80 -9.17 -13.49 26.96
C GLY A 80 -9.36 -13.27 25.44
N PHE A 81 -9.29 -12.04 24.94
CA PHE A 81 -9.31 -11.73 23.51
C PHE A 81 -7.91 -11.47 22.91
N GLU A 82 -6.87 -11.46 23.73
CA GLU A 82 -5.50 -11.09 23.35
C GLU A 82 -5.03 -11.87 22.12
N HIS A 83 -5.17 -13.19 22.16
CA HIS A 83 -4.78 -14.07 21.06
C HIS A 83 -5.61 -13.86 19.78
N LEU A 84 -6.91 -13.53 19.92
CA LEU A 84 -7.74 -13.22 18.75
C LEU A 84 -7.33 -11.89 18.12
N VAL A 85 -7.08 -10.87 18.94
CA VAL A 85 -6.54 -9.58 18.46
C VAL A 85 -5.24 -9.82 17.72
N ASP A 86 -4.29 -10.55 18.30
CA ASP A 86 -3.00 -10.85 17.67
C ASP A 86 -3.15 -11.51 16.28
N GLN A 87 -4.11 -12.42 16.13
CA GLN A 87 -4.40 -13.03 14.83
C GLN A 87 -5.00 -12.05 13.80
N PHE A 88 -5.84 -11.10 14.25
CA PHE A 88 -6.34 -10.04 13.37
C PHE A 88 -5.25 -9.04 12.98
N LEU A 89 -4.34 -8.69 13.90
CA LEU A 89 -3.21 -7.81 13.59
C LEU A 89 -2.30 -8.42 12.53
N GLU A 90 -2.04 -9.73 12.64
CA GLU A 90 -1.30 -10.49 11.62
C GLU A 90 -2.02 -10.51 10.28
N ALA A 91 -3.33 -10.72 10.26
CA ALA A 91 -4.12 -10.73 9.04
C ALA A 91 -4.20 -9.35 8.37
N CYS A 92 -4.21 -8.25 9.14
CA CYS A 92 -4.28 -6.89 8.62
C CYS A 92 -2.93 -6.35 8.13
N SER A 93 -1.82 -7.03 8.44
CA SER A 93 -0.45 -6.65 8.07
C SER A 93 -0.11 -5.16 8.32
N GLY A 94 -0.64 -4.59 9.41
CA GLY A 94 -0.41 -3.20 9.82
C GLY A 94 -1.11 -2.14 8.96
N LEU A 95 -1.99 -2.51 8.02
CA LEU A 95 -2.72 -1.55 7.20
C LEU A 95 -3.81 -0.86 8.05
N PRO A 96 -3.75 0.48 8.28
CA PRO A 96 -4.70 1.17 9.13
C PRO A 96 -6.16 0.97 8.70
N LEU A 97 -6.43 0.97 7.39
CA LEU A 97 -7.78 0.79 6.87
C LEU A 97 -8.39 -0.55 7.28
N SER A 98 -7.64 -1.65 7.12
CA SER A 98 -8.10 -2.98 7.49
C SER A 98 -8.33 -3.11 8.99
N LEU A 99 -7.41 -2.58 9.80
CA LEU A 99 -7.54 -2.58 11.25
C LEU A 99 -8.82 -1.87 11.72
N LYS A 100 -9.17 -0.74 11.08
CA LYS A 100 -10.41 0.00 11.37
C LYS A 100 -11.65 -0.79 10.96
N VAL A 101 -11.67 -1.33 9.75
CA VAL A 101 -12.82 -2.10 9.21
C VAL A 101 -13.12 -3.30 10.09
N PHE A 102 -12.12 -4.13 10.39
CA PHE A 102 -12.34 -5.32 11.22
C PHE A 102 -12.58 -4.98 12.70
N GLY A 103 -11.90 -3.96 13.23
CA GLY A 103 -12.19 -3.48 14.56
C GLY A 103 -13.66 -3.06 14.70
N ALA A 104 -14.16 -2.26 13.75
CA ALA A 104 -15.56 -1.81 13.74
C ALA A 104 -16.55 -2.98 13.55
N LEU A 105 -16.25 -3.94 12.69
CA LEU A 105 -17.06 -5.14 12.47
C LEU A 105 -17.25 -5.97 13.76
N LEU A 106 -16.22 -5.99 14.60
CA LEU A 106 -16.19 -6.76 15.85
C LEU A 106 -16.65 -5.96 17.07
N CYS A 107 -16.97 -4.67 16.89
CA CYS A 107 -17.37 -3.78 17.96
C CYS A 107 -18.56 -4.34 18.76
N GLY A 108 -18.38 -4.45 20.08
CA GLY A 108 -19.40 -4.96 21.00
C GLY A 108 -19.67 -6.46 20.93
N LYS A 109 -18.93 -7.24 20.12
CA LYS A 109 -19.11 -8.69 19.99
C LYS A 109 -18.34 -9.43 21.10
N THR A 110 -19.06 -10.03 22.04
CA THR A 110 -18.46 -10.79 23.16
C THR A 110 -18.29 -12.28 22.89
N ASN A 111 -18.93 -12.82 21.84
CA ASN A 111 -18.81 -14.22 21.49
C ASN A 111 -17.53 -14.49 20.68
N LYS A 112 -16.58 -15.23 21.27
CA LYS A 112 -15.31 -15.60 20.61
C LYS A 112 -15.48 -16.50 19.38
N SER A 113 -16.59 -17.23 19.24
CA SER A 113 -16.82 -18.04 18.03
C SER A 113 -17.01 -17.15 16.80
N TYR A 114 -17.77 -16.05 16.96
CA TYR A 114 -17.98 -15.05 15.90
C TYR A 114 -16.65 -14.46 15.42
N TRP A 115 -15.76 -14.09 16.35
CA TRP A 115 -14.43 -13.59 16.01
C TRP A 115 -13.60 -14.59 15.19
N LYS A 116 -13.69 -15.88 15.52
CA LYS A 116 -12.98 -16.94 14.77
C LYS A 116 -13.58 -17.15 13.39
N GLU A 117 -14.89 -17.02 13.24
CA GLU A 117 -15.60 -17.10 11.96
C GLU A 117 -15.22 -15.93 11.07
N GLU A 118 -15.27 -14.69 11.57
CA GLU A 118 -14.83 -13.50 10.82
C GLU A 118 -13.36 -13.59 10.41
N LEU A 119 -12.48 -14.03 11.32
CA LEU A 119 -11.07 -14.24 10.99
C LEU A 119 -10.88 -15.30 9.89
N LYS A 120 -11.72 -16.35 9.89
CA LYS A 120 -11.69 -17.40 8.87
C LYS A 120 -12.13 -16.86 7.51
N GLU A 121 -13.16 -16.02 7.46
CA GLU A 121 -13.61 -15.39 6.22
C GLU A 121 -12.58 -14.37 5.70
N LEU A 122 -11.99 -13.56 6.58
CA LEU A 122 -10.89 -12.65 6.23
C LEU A 122 -9.71 -13.37 5.56
N ARG A 123 -9.36 -14.58 6.02
CA ARG A 123 -8.28 -15.37 5.42
C ARG A 123 -8.62 -15.98 4.06
N LYS A 124 -9.90 -15.99 3.67
CA LYS A 124 -10.35 -16.53 2.38
C LYS A 124 -10.53 -15.45 1.33
N THR A 125 -11.10 -14.31 1.74
CA THR A 125 -11.51 -13.25 0.82
C THR A 125 -11.21 -11.89 1.42
N LEU A 126 -10.76 -10.97 0.57
CA LEU A 126 -10.60 -9.57 0.95
C LEU A 126 -11.98 -8.97 1.25
N HIS A 127 -12.13 -8.31 2.40
CA HIS A 127 -13.39 -7.66 2.77
C HIS A 127 -13.75 -6.57 1.76
N GLU A 128 -15.03 -6.47 1.38
CA GLU A 128 -15.50 -5.61 0.29
C GLU A 128 -15.05 -4.15 0.41
N ASP A 129 -15.10 -3.57 1.61
CA ASP A 129 -14.71 -2.17 1.82
C ASP A 129 -13.21 -1.93 1.59
N ILE A 130 -12.37 -2.92 1.95
CA ILE A 130 -10.93 -2.86 1.68
C ILE A 130 -10.70 -3.03 0.18
N GLN A 131 -11.39 -4.00 -0.44
CA GLN A 131 -11.31 -4.22 -1.88
C GLN A 131 -11.70 -2.98 -2.66
N LYS A 132 -12.87 -2.37 -2.38
CA LYS A 132 -13.34 -1.13 -3.02
C LYS A 132 -12.32 0.00 -2.90
N SER A 133 -11.69 0.15 -1.74
CA SER A 133 -10.66 1.18 -1.54
C SER A 133 -9.38 0.93 -2.35
N LEU A 134 -8.96 -0.33 -2.50
CA LEU A 134 -7.75 -0.67 -3.28
C LEU A 134 -8.02 -0.68 -4.79
N GLN A 135 -9.24 -1.05 -5.18
CA GLN A 135 -9.68 -1.17 -6.58
C GLN A 135 -9.50 0.15 -7.33
N VAL A 136 -9.72 1.30 -6.69
CA VAL A 136 -9.51 2.63 -7.29
C VAL A 136 -8.11 2.77 -7.88
N SER A 137 -7.08 2.26 -7.20
CA SER A 137 -5.70 2.33 -7.68
C SER A 137 -5.45 1.37 -8.83
N TYR A 138 -6.12 0.22 -8.87
CA TYR A 138 -6.04 -0.75 -9.96
C TYR A 138 -6.78 -0.28 -11.22
N ASP A 139 -7.96 0.32 -11.06
CA ASP A 139 -8.77 0.83 -12.17
C ASP A 139 -8.09 2.00 -12.89
N ALA A 140 -7.23 2.74 -12.18
CA ALA A 140 -6.41 3.82 -12.75
C ALA A 140 -5.18 3.33 -13.53
N LEU A 141 -4.90 2.01 -13.54
CA LEU A 141 -3.79 1.43 -14.29
C LEU A 141 -4.11 1.31 -15.78
N ARG A 142 -3.07 1.43 -16.61
CA ARG A 142 -3.14 1.08 -18.03
C ARG A 142 -3.25 -0.44 -18.19
N ARG A 143 -3.73 -0.89 -19.34
CA ARG A 143 -3.97 -2.31 -19.61
C ARG A 143 -2.74 -3.20 -19.35
N GLU A 144 -1.55 -2.77 -19.77
CA GLU A 144 -0.31 -3.52 -19.56
C GLU A 144 0.10 -3.55 -18.09
N GLU A 145 -0.13 -2.45 -17.36
CA GLU A 145 0.10 -2.38 -15.91
C GLU A 145 -0.86 -3.30 -15.15
N GLN A 146 -2.15 -3.33 -15.54
CA GLN A 146 -3.14 -4.24 -14.97
C GLN A 146 -2.74 -5.70 -15.18
N GLN A 147 -2.28 -6.05 -16.38
CA GLN A 147 -1.86 -7.41 -16.67
C GLN A 147 -0.63 -7.83 -15.85
N ILE A 148 0.41 -6.99 -15.79
CA ILE A 148 1.59 -7.28 -14.98
C ILE A 148 1.26 -7.31 -13.48
N PHE A 149 0.36 -6.45 -13.01
CA PHE A 149 -0.11 -6.50 -11.62
C PHE A 149 -0.73 -7.87 -11.29
N LEU A 150 -1.61 -8.39 -12.14
CA LEU A 150 -2.24 -9.70 -11.97
C LEU A 150 -1.21 -10.83 -12.04
N ASP A 151 -0.29 -10.78 -12.99
CA ASP A 151 0.81 -11.74 -13.10
C ASP A 151 1.64 -11.79 -11.82
N ILE A 152 1.95 -10.63 -11.22
CA ILE A 152 2.67 -10.56 -9.95
C ILE A 152 1.85 -11.19 -8.83
N ALA A 153 0.60 -10.77 -8.67
CA ALA A 153 -0.29 -11.28 -7.62
C ALA A 153 -0.43 -12.81 -7.66
N CYS A 154 -0.51 -13.38 -8.86
CA CYS A 154 -0.68 -14.81 -9.07
C CYS A 154 0.63 -15.60 -9.00
N PHE A 155 1.70 -15.12 -9.65
CA PHE A 155 2.85 -15.96 -10.01
C PHE A 155 4.22 -15.43 -9.58
N PHE A 156 4.44 -14.12 -9.53
CA PHE A 156 5.81 -13.57 -9.37
C PHE A 156 6.15 -13.04 -7.97
N ILE A 157 5.28 -13.18 -6.97
CA ILE A 157 5.66 -12.86 -5.58
C ILE A 157 6.78 -13.81 -5.11
N GLY A 158 7.89 -13.24 -4.65
CA GLY A 158 9.08 -13.98 -4.23
C GLY A 158 10.03 -14.35 -5.37
N GLU A 159 9.66 -14.08 -6.62
CA GLU A 159 10.49 -14.36 -7.79
C GLU A 159 11.49 -13.24 -8.07
N SER A 160 12.57 -13.58 -8.79
CA SER A 160 13.57 -12.61 -9.23
C SER A 160 12.97 -11.60 -10.20
N ARG A 161 13.18 -10.31 -9.91
CA ARG A 161 12.80 -9.17 -10.78
C ARG A 161 13.27 -9.39 -12.22
N ASP A 162 14.53 -9.76 -12.39
CA ASP A 162 15.14 -9.86 -13.72
C ASP A 162 14.53 -11.03 -14.51
N THR A 163 14.12 -12.10 -13.83
CA THR A 163 13.40 -13.21 -14.45
C THR A 163 12.01 -12.78 -14.88
N ALA A 164 11.24 -12.11 -14.01
CA ALA A 164 9.90 -11.64 -14.33
C ALA A 164 9.91 -10.63 -15.51
N ILE A 165 10.84 -9.67 -15.50
CA ILE A 165 10.99 -8.70 -16.59
C ILE A 165 11.22 -9.40 -17.94
N ARG A 166 12.08 -10.43 -17.99
CA ARG A 166 12.31 -11.18 -19.24
C ARG A 166 11.04 -11.86 -19.75
N VAL A 167 10.20 -12.39 -18.87
CA VAL A 167 8.93 -13.03 -19.25
C VAL A 167 7.96 -11.99 -19.85
N TRP A 168 7.82 -10.84 -19.21
CA TRP A 168 6.94 -9.77 -19.70
C TRP A 168 7.46 -9.13 -21.00
N ASP A 169 8.78 -8.96 -21.14
CA ASP A 169 9.39 -8.45 -22.37
C ASP A 169 9.21 -9.43 -23.54
N ALA A 170 9.37 -10.73 -23.30
CA ALA A 170 9.09 -11.77 -24.30
C ALA A 170 7.60 -11.77 -24.74
N SER A 171 6.71 -11.29 -23.88
CA SER A 171 5.27 -11.13 -24.16
C SER A 171 4.92 -9.78 -24.80
N GLY A 172 5.91 -8.92 -25.04
CA GLY A 172 5.73 -7.61 -25.69
C GLY A 172 5.18 -6.52 -24.77
N TRP A 173 5.20 -6.71 -23.44
CA TRP A 173 4.59 -5.77 -22.49
C TRP A 173 5.53 -4.68 -21.97
N ASN A 174 6.78 -4.63 -22.44
CA ASN A 174 7.78 -3.66 -21.97
C ASN A 174 7.90 -3.72 -20.44
N GLY A 175 8.21 -4.93 -19.95
CA GLY A 175 8.16 -5.36 -18.56
C GLY A 175 8.96 -4.45 -17.65
N SER A 176 10.17 -4.05 -18.06
CA SER A 176 10.99 -3.13 -17.26
C SER A 176 10.28 -1.78 -16.99
N ARG A 177 9.72 -1.16 -18.04
CA ARG A 177 9.03 0.13 -17.92
C ARG A 177 7.75 0.02 -17.10
N VAL A 178 6.96 -1.03 -17.36
CA VAL A 178 5.66 -1.23 -16.69
C VAL A 178 5.87 -1.59 -15.22
N PHE A 179 6.84 -2.45 -14.91
CA PHE A 179 7.20 -2.79 -13.53
C PHE A 179 7.69 -1.56 -12.75
N GLN A 180 8.52 -0.70 -13.36
CA GLN A 180 8.95 0.55 -12.74
C GLN A 180 7.77 1.49 -12.44
N SER A 181 6.75 1.51 -13.31
CA SER A 181 5.52 2.27 -13.08
C SER A 181 4.72 1.73 -11.89
N LEU A 182 4.61 0.41 -11.75
CA LEU A 182 3.94 -0.21 -10.60
C LEU A 182 4.69 0.06 -9.27
N LEU A 183 6.02 0.12 -9.31
CA LEU A 183 6.84 0.52 -8.16
C LEU A 183 6.59 1.97 -7.75
N SER A 184 6.54 2.90 -8.71
CA SER A 184 6.31 4.33 -8.38
C SER A 184 4.92 4.56 -7.79
N LYS A 185 3.92 3.80 -8.29
CA LYS A 185 2.54 3.78 -7.79
C LYS A 185 2.36 3.04 -6.45
N CYS A 186 3.45 2.58 -5.83
CA CYS A 186 3.44 1.85 -4.56
C CYS A 186 2.58 0.57 -4.55
N LEU A 187 2.31 -0.03 -5.71
CA LEU A 187 1.50 -1.25 -5.83
C LEU A 187 2.34 -2.53 -5.71
N VAL A 188 3.65 -2.39 -5.90
CA VAL A 188 4.63 -3.47 -5.82
C VAL A 188 5.83 -2.97 -5.03
N GLU A 189 6.56 -3.89 -4.42
CA GLU A 189 7.79 -3.62 -3.67
C GLU A 189 8.90 -4.57 -4.11
N MET A 190 10.14 -4.22 -3.78
CA MET A 190 11.29 -5.10 -3.93
C MET A 190 11.95 -5.28 -2.57
N HIS A 191 12.49 -6.47 -2.35
CA HIS A 191 13.41 -6.72 -1.25
C HIS A 191 14.66 -7.42 -1.77
N ILE A 192 15.75 -7.24 -1.04
CA ILE A 192 17.01 -7.92 -1.35
C ILE A 192 16.96 -9.29 -0.69
N GLY A 193 17.19 -10.33 -1.50
CA GLY A 193 17.39 -11.70 -1.06
C GLY A 193 18.75 -12.23 -1.50
N GLY A 194 19.02 -13.49 -1.14
CA GLY A 194 20.30 -14.15 -1.40
C GLY A 194 21.36 -13.83 -0.33
N GLU A 195 22.52 -14.45 -0.50
CA GLU A 195 23.67 -14.27 0.37
C GLU A 195 24.83 -13.69 -0.43
N SER A 196 25.71 -12.94 0.24
CA SER A 196 26.92 -12.41 -0.37
C SER A 196 27.71 -13.53 -1.08
N PRO A 197 28.17 -13.33 -2.33
CA PRO A 197 28.11 -12.10 -3.13
C PRO A 197 26.89 -12.02 -4.08
N HIS A 198 25.98 -13.00 -4.02
CA HIS A 198 24.88 -13.18 -4.96
C HIS A 198 23.56 -12.64 -4.41
N TYR A 199 23.44 -11.31 -4.41
CA TYR A 199 22.18 -10.64 -4.10
C TYR A 199 21.23 -10.69 -5.29
N ILE A 200 19.95 -10.93 -5.00
CA ILE A 200 18.87 -10.90 -5.97
C ILE A 200 17.76 -9.96 -5.50
N TYR A 201 17.15 -9.24 -6.43
CA TYR A 201 15.98 -8.43 -6.15
C TYR A 201 14.73 -9.28 -6.31
N LEU A 202 14.03 -9.52 -5.20
CA LEU A 202 12.83 -10.33 -5.15
C LEU A 202 11.59 -9.45 -5.13
N ILE A 203 10.62 -9.78 -5.98
CA ILE A 203 9.35 -9.06 -6.07
C ILE A 203 8.52 -9.34 -4.83
N ARG A 204 7.89 -8.30 -4.27
CA ARG A 204 6.95 -8.39 -3.16
C ARG A 204 5.70 -7.58 -3.49
N MET A 205 4.56 -8.01 -2.97
CA MET A 205 3.31 -7.28 -3.03
C MET A 205 2.63 -7.38 -1.66
N HIS A 206 1.98 -6.32 -1.22
CA HIS A 206 1.22 -6.34 0.04
C HIS A 206 0.10 -7.40 -0.02
N ASP A 207 -0.19 -8.10 1.08
CA ASP A 207 -1.14 -9.21 1.10
C ASP A 207 -2.52 -8.81 0.53
N HIS A 208 -3.09 -7.68 0.95
CA HIS A 208 -4.36 -7.21 0.36
C HIS A 208 -4.30 -6.87 -1.13
N LEU A 209 -3.16 -6.41 -1.66
CA LEU A 209 -3.01 -6.17 -3.10
C LEU A 209 -2.90 -7.49 -3.87
N ARG A 210 -2.17 -8.48 -3.30
CA ARG A 210 -2.11 -9.84 -3.83
C ARG A 210 -3.50 -10.47 -3.87
N ASP A 211 -4.22 -10.39 -2.76
CA ASP A 211 -5.53 -11.04 -2.61
C ASP A 211 -6.60 -10.35 -3.47
N MET A 212 -6.45 -9.05 -3.79
CA MET A 212 -7.28 -8.37 -4.78
C MET A 212 -7.00 -8.83 -6.22
N GLY A 213 -5.75 -9.21 -6.52
CA GLY A 213 -5.34 -9.67 -7.85
C GLY A 213 -5.59 -11.16 -8.13
N ARG A 214 -6.11 -11.92 -7.15
CA ARG A 214 -6.39 -13.36 -7.23
C ARG A 214 -7.89 -13.63 -7.22
#